data_AF-A0A924C173-F1
#
_entry.id   AF-A0A924C173-F1
#
_cell.length_a   1.000
_cell.length_b   1.000
_cell.length_c   1.000
_cell.angle_alpha   90.00
_cell.angle_beta   90.00
_cell.angle_gamma   90.00
#
_symmetry.space_group_name_H-M   'P 1'
#
loop_
_entity.id
_entity.type
_entity.pdbx_description
1 polymer ?
#
loop_
_entity_poly.entity_id
_entity_poly.type
_entity_poly.pdbx_seq_one_letter_code
_entity_poly.pdbx_strand_id
1 'polypeptide(L)'
;MKTLAARTGRGVVFLAIVMLAACGQRNPVVMRTVQGDPERGFVALKQYACQACHLIPGITGSDVHVGPPLAGVAERKYLAGTLPNTPANMVRWIHDPKRIDPLTAMPKQGMSEADAVDMVAYLYNMKQR
;
A
#
# COMPACT_ATOMS: atom_id res chain seq x y z
N MET A 1 14.50 -43.82 -56.23
CA MET A 1 14.24 -42.36 -56.22
C MET A 1 13.34 -42.04 -55.04
N LYS A 2 13.65 -40.95 -54.32
CA LYS A 2 13.23 -40.63 -52.94
C LYS A 2 11.83 -39.97 -52.92
N THR A 3 10.96 -40.33 -51.98
CA THR A 3 9.83 -39.51 -51.55
C THR A 3 10.00 -39.15 -50.07
N LEU A 4 10.30 -37.88 -49.80
CA LEU A 4 10.37 -37.32 -48.44
C LEU A 4 8.95 -37.08 -47.91
N ALA A 5 8.66 -37.62 -46.71
CA ALA A 5 7.53 -37.20 -45.91
C ALA A 5 7.84 -35.84 -45.25
N ALA A 6 6.96 -34.86 -45.46
CA ALA A 6 7.00 -33.59 -44.75
C ALA A 6 6.62 -33.79 -43.28
N ARG A 7 7.55 -33.50 -42.37
CA ARG A 7 7.31 -33.53 -40.92
C ARG A 7 7.34 -32.12 -40.35
N THR A 8 6.24 -31.81 -39.65
CA THR A 8 6.16 -31.01 -38.41
C THR A 8 6.44 -29.50 -38.45
N GLY A 9 5.40 -28.72 -38.73
CA GLY A 9 5.29 -27.29 -38.41
C GLY A 9 4.45 -26.99 -37.16
N ARG A 10 4.58 -27.76 -36.07
CA ARG A 10 3.77 -27.60 -34.85
C ARG A 10 4.53 -27.01 -33.64
N GLY A 11 5.85 -26.84 -33.74
CA GLY A 11 6.70 -26.45 -32.60
C GLY A 11 6.79 -24.95 -32.31
N VAL A 12 6.61 -24.09 -33.32
CA VAL A 12 6.89 -22.65 -33.18
C VAL A 12 5.73 -21.87 -32.55
N VAL A 13 4.50 -22.32 -32.73
CA VAL A 13 3.30 -21.60 -32.25
C VAL A 13 3.13 -21.70 -30.73
N PHE A 14 3.58 -22.79 -30.09
CA PHE A 14 3.43 -22.98 -28.65
C PHE A 14 4.35 -22.08 -27.80
N LEU A 15 5.47 -21.61 -28.36
CA LEU A 15 6.43 -20.78 -27.62
C LEU A 15 5.98 -19.32 -27.48
N ALA A 16 5.12 -18.84 -28.39
CA ALA A 16 4.69 -17.43 -28.42
C ALA A 16 3.58 -17.09 -27.40
N ILE A 17 2.78 -18.08 -26.96
CA ILE A 17 1.64 -17.84 -26.06
C ILE A 17 2.07 -17.65 -24.60
N VAL A 18 3.23 -18.19 -24.20
CA VAL A 18 3.70 -18.17 -22.79
C VAL A 18 4.21 -16.78 -22.36
N MET A 19 4.61 -15.90 -23.30
CA MET A 19 5.23 -14.61 -22.98
C MET A 19 4.25 -13.47 -22.65
N LEU A 20 2.94 -13.62 -22.92
CA LEU A 20 1.95 -12.54 -22.75
C LEU A 20 1.28 -12.47 -21.37
N ALA A 21 1.53 -13.43 -20.47
CA ALA A 21 0.86 -13.50 -19.16
C ALA A 21 1.60 -12.80 -18.00
N ALA A 22 2.73 -12.13 -18.26
CA ALA A 22 3.58 -11.57 -17.20
C ALA A 22 3.26 -10.12 -16.81
N CYS A 23 2.43 -9.40 -17.56
CA CYS A 23 2.04 -8.02 -17.23
C CYS A 23 0.77 -8.00 -16.36
N GLY A 24 0.85 -8.48 -15.12
CA GLY A 24 -0.33 -8.43 -14.25
C GLY A 24 -0.27 -9.13 -12.90
N GLN A 25 0.92 -9.51 -12.40
CA GLN A 25 1.01 -10.07 -11.05
C GLN A 25 0.81 -8.96 -10.00
N ARG A 26 -0.45 -8.69 -9.64
CA ARG A 26 -0.75 -8.07 -8.34
C ARG A 26 -0.20 -9.00 -7.28
N ASN A 27 0.89 -8.58 -6.64
CA ASN A 27 1.64 -9.41 -5.70
C ASN A 27 0.79 -9.65 -4.44
N PRO A 28 0.22 -10.85 -4.23
CA PRO A 28 -0.64 -11.14 -3.07
C PRO A 28 0.16 -11.16 -1.75
N VAL A 29 1.49 -11.08 -1.83
CA VAL A 29 2.39 -11.11 -0.68
C VAL A 29 2.34 -9.81 0.14
N VAL A 30 2.03 -8.66 -0.47
CA VAL A 30 1.90 -7.38 0.27
C VAL A 30 0.68 -7.37 1.20
N MET A 31 -0.36 -8.15 0.86
CA MET A 31 -1.59 -8.29 1.65
C MET A 31 -1.42 -9.14 2.92
N ARG A 32 -0.30 -9.88 3.07
CA ARG A 32 -0.10 -10.78 4.21
C ARG A 32 0.84 -10.15 5.24
N THR A 33 0.22 -9.59 6.27
CA THR A 33 0.74 -9.38 7.64
C THR A 33 1.44 -8.04 7.93
N VAL A 34 0.68 -6.94 7.91
CA VAL A 34 0.86 -6.00 9.03
C VAL A 34 0.35 -6.74 10.26
N GLN A 35 1.21 -7.04 11.23
CA GLN A 35 0.82 -7.71 12.48
C GLN A 35 0.11 -6.71 13.42
N GLY A 36 -0.97 -6.10 12.95
CA GLY A 36 -1.78 -5.15 13.71
C GLY A 36 -3.26 -5.49 13.61
N ASP A 37 -4.03 -4.94 14.52
CA ASP A 37 -5.49 -5.05 14.60
C ASP A 37 -6.13 -3.83 13.90
N PRO A 38 -6.79 -4.00 12.74
CA PRO A 38 -7.44 -2.91 12.02
C PRO A 38 -8.51 -2.18 12.83
N GLU A 39 -9.23 -2.86 13.73
CA GLU A 39 -10.27 -2.23 14.55
C GLU A 39 -9.64 -1.31 15.60
N ARG A 40 -8.54 -1.74 16.23
CA ARG A 40 -7.73 -0.86 17.07
C ARG A 40 -7.11 0.28 16.27
N GLY A 41 -6.70 0.02 15.03
CA GLY A 41 -6.16 1.03 14.11
C GLY A 41 -7.16 2.14 13.79
N PHE A 42 -8.42 1.77 13.55
CA PHE A 42 -9.51 2.72 13.35
C PHE A 42 -9.70 3.64 14.56
N VAL A 43 -9.70 3.07 15.77
CA VAL A 43 -9.80 3.83 17.02
C VAL A 43 -8.60 4.75 17.20
N ALA A 44 -7.40 4.23 16.96
CA ALA A 44 -6.16 5.00 17.10
C ALA A 44 -6.11 6.19 16.14
N LEU A 45 -6.47 6.01 14.86
CA LEU A 45 -6.52 7.11 13.88
C LEU A 45 -7.38 8.29 14.36
N LYS A 46 -8.49 7.99 15.05
CA LYS A 46 -9.36 9.01 15.66
C LYS A 46 -8.74 9.64 16.89
N GLN A 47 -8.18 8.82 17.78
CA GLN A 47 -7.57 9.25 19.05
C GLN A 47 -6.41 10.22 18.81
N TYR A 48 -5.56 9.95 17.82
CA TYR A 48 -4.43 10.80 17.45
C TYR A 48 -4.80 11.85 16.38
N ALA A 49 -6.09 12.11 16.19
CA ALA A 49 -6.63 13.18 15.35
C ALA A 49 -6.11 13.20 13.90
N CYS A 50 -5.88 12.02 13.29
CA CYS A 50 -5.39 11.94 11.91
C CYS A 50 -6.37 12.60 10.91
N GLN A 51 -7.66 12.58 11.23
CA GLN A 51 -8.73 13.24 10.46
C GLN A 51 -8.69 14.77 10.49
N ALA A 52 -7.88 15.38 11.37
CA ALA A 52 -7.69 16.83 11.39
C ALA A 52 -6.87 17.34 10.19
N CYS A 53 -6.12 16.46 9.52
CA CYS A 53 -5.32 16.80 8.35
C CYS A 53 -5.69 15.98 7.11
N HIS A 54 -6.21 14.77 7.30
CA HIS A 54 -6.47 13.83 6.21
C HIS A 54 -7.95 13.45 6.10
N LEU A 55 -8.44 13.31 4.88
CA LEU A 55 -9.67 12.57 4.61
C LEU A 55 -9.40 11.06 4.73
N ILE A 56 -10.13 10.40 5.62
CA ILE A 56 -9.96 8.96 5.90
C ILE A 56 -11.32 8.27 5.76
N PRO A 57 -11.53 7.41 4.73
CA PRO A 57 -12.75 6.63 4.58
C PRO A 57 -13.19 5.95 5.88
N GLY A 58 -14.45 6.13 6.26
CA GLY A 58 -15.03 5.57 7.49
C GLY A 58 -14.80 6.41 8.76
N ILE A 59 -13.89 7.39 8.75
CA ILE A 59 -13.68 8.31 9.88
C ILE A 59 -14.27 9.68 9.53
N THR A 60 -15.31 10.08 10.26
CA THR A 60 -15.89 11.42 10.12
C THR A 60 -14.89 12.47 10.57
N GLY A 61 -14.70 13.50 9.74
CA GLY A 61 -13.85 14.65 10.01
C GLY A 61 -14.33 15.88 9.23
N SER A 62 -13.70 17.02 9.47
CA SER A 62 -13.87 18.24 8.66
C SER A 62 -13.34 18.03 7.24
N ASP A 63 -13.85 18.80 6.28
CA ASP A 63 -13.35 18.78 4.90
C ASP A 63 -11.98 19.49 4.81
N VAL A 64 -10.92 18.77 5.21
CA VAL A 64 -9.56 19.30 5.37
C VAL A 64 -8.60 18.67 4.36
N HIS A 65 -7.73 19.53 3.82
CA HIS A 65 -6.82 19.19 2.73
C HIS A 65 -5.36 19.55 3.09
N VAL A 66 -5.02 19.52 4.38
CA VAL A 66 -3.64 19.78 4.85
C VAL A 66 -2.72 18.64 4.41
N GLY A 67 -3.16 17.40 4.63
CA GLY A 67 -2.55 16.20 4.09
C GLY A 67 -3.38 15.62 2.94
N PRO A 68 -2.79 14.80 2.06
CA PRO A 68 -3.54 14.14 1.00
C PRO A 68 -4.55 13.15 1.60
N PRO A 69 -5.69 12.84 0.93
CA PRO A 69 -6.59 11.78 1.36
C PRO A 69 -5.84 10.46 1.61
N LEU A 70 -6.30 9.61 2.53
CA LEU A 70 -5.67 8.30 2.79
C LEU A 70 -6.35 7.13 2.06
N ALA A 71 -7.44 7.39 1.33
CA ALA A 71 -8.00 6.40 0.41
C ALA A 71 -6.91 5.86 -0.54
N GLY A 72 -6.80 4.52 -0.60
CA GLY A 72 -5.84 3.82 -1.46
C GLY A 72 -4.37 4.06 -1.10
N VAL A 73 -4.05 4.54 0.11
CA VAL A 73 -2.66 4.83 0.50
C VAL A 73 -1.76 3.59 0.40
N ALA A 74 -2.28 2.39 0.65
CA ALA A 74 -1.53 1.14 0.54
C ALA A 74 -1.06 0.82 -0.90
N GLU A 75 -1.70 1.37 -1.92
CA GLU A 75 -1.35 1.14 -3.33
C GLU A 75 -0.35 2.18 -3.88
N ARG A 76 -0.07 3.24 -3.12
CA ARG A 76 0.89 4.26 -3.51
C ARG A 76 2.29 3.68 -3.54
N LYS A 77 3.12 4.14 -4.48
CA LYS A 77 4.53 3.73 -4.56
C LYS A 77 5.40 4.36 -3.46
N TYR A 78 5.08 5.59 -3.09
CA TYR A 78 5.87 6.39 -2.14
C TYR A 78 4.98 7.03 -1.08
N LEU A 79 5.52 7.12 0.14
CA LEU A 79 5.03 7.91 1.26
C LEU A 79 5.81 9.22 1.29
N ALA A 80 5.13 10.34 1.56
CA ALA A 80 5.73 11.68 1.60
C ALA A 80 6.56 12.05 0.35
N GLY A 81 6.26 11.43 -0.80
CA GLY A 81 6.97 11.65 -2.06
C GLY A 81 8.36 11.01 -2.17
N THR A 82 8.96 10.53 -1.07
CA THR A 82 10.38 10.10 -1.05
C THR A 82 10.59 8.69 -0.50
N LEU A 83 9.76 8.23 0.44
CA LEU A 83 9.97 6.97 1.13
C LEU A 83 9.23 5.83 0.41
N PRO A 84 9.88 4.72 0.01
CA PRO A 84 9.18 3.58 -0.57
C PRO A 84 8.07 3.08 0.34
N ASN A 85 6.88 2.86 -0.21
CA ASN A 85 5.72 2.44 0.57
C ASN A 85 5.79 0.94 0.88
N THR A 86 6.24 0.65 2.09
CA THR A 86 6.17 -0.68 2.70
C THR A 86 5.46 -0.56 4.04
N PRO A 87 4.85 -1.64 4.58
CA PRO A 87 4.28 -1.62 5.92
C PRO A 87 5.21 -1.03 6.98
N ALA A 88 6.46 -1.51 7.02
CA ALA A 88 7.46 -1.05 7.97
C ALA A 88 7.78 0.45 7.80
N ASN A 89 7.89 0.93 6.55
CA ASN A 89 8.12 2.35 6.30
C ASN A 89 6.91 3.21 6.65
N MET A 90 5.69 2.72 6.47
CA MET A 90 4.48 3.42 6.88
C MET A 90 4.39 3.54 8.40
N VAL A 91 4.72 2.47 9.15
CA VAL A 91 4.81 2.52 10.63
C VAL A 91 5.82 3.58 11.05
N ARG A 92 7.03 3.55 10.48
CA ARG A 92 8.09 4.54 10.78
C ARG A 92 7.64 5.97 10.48
N TRP A 93 6.96 6.18 9.36
CA TRP A 93 6.43 7.49 8.94
C TRP A 93 5.34 8.00 9.88
N ILE A 94 4.36 7.16 10.23
CA ILE A 94 3.26 7.54 11.11
C ILE A 94 3.75 7.83 12.53
N HIS A 95 4.71 7.04 13.03
CA HIS A 95 5.22 7.16 14.39
C HIS A 95 6.14 8.37 14.59
N ASP A 96 7.05 8.66 13.65
CA ASP A 96 7.98 9.78 13.77
C ASP A 96 8.34 10.40 12.40
N PRO A 97 7.41 11.15 11.78
CA PRO A 97 7.59 11.69 10.43
C PRO A 97 8.76 12.67 10.35
N LYS A 98 9.00 13.43 11.43
CA LYS A 98 10.08 14.43 11.53
C LYS A 98 11.49 13.83 11.51
N ARG A 99 11.66 12.55 11.89
CA ARG A 99 12.94 11.85 11.72
C ARG A 99 13.21 11.41 10.29
N ILE A 100 12.19 11.33 9.45
CA ILE A 100 12.32 10.95 8.04
C ILE A 100 12.41 12.19 7.16
N ASP A 101 11.53 13.15 7.40
CA ASP A 101 11.54 14.46 6.76
C ASP A 101 11.41 15.56 7.83
N PRO A 102 12.50 16.26 8.19
CA PRO A 102 12.45 17.35 9.17
C PRO A 102 11.51 18.50 8.77
N LEU A 103 11.26 18.69 7.47
CA LEU A 103 10.46 19.79 6.93
C LEU A 103 8.97 19.44 6.78
N THR A 104 8.57 18.18 6.97
CA THR A 104 7.16 17.76 6.85
C THR A 104 6.23 18.55 7.78
N ALA A 105 5.03 18.87 7.34
CA ALA A 105 4.01 19.46 8.21
C ALA A 105 3.42 18.43 9.19
N MET A 106 3.55 17.13 8.91
CA MET A 106 2.99 16.08 9.76
C MET A 106 3.68 16.06 11.12
N PRO A 107 2.95 16.24 12.24
CA PRO A 107 3.55 16.27 13.57
C PRO A 107 3.89 14.88 14.09
N LYS A 108 4.77 14.82 15.09
CA LYS A 108 4.96 13.62 15.92
C LYS A 108 3.87 13.60 17.00
N GLN A 109 2.89 12.71 16.87
CA GLN A 109 1.71 12.68 17.75
C GLN A 109 1.94 12.02 19.12
N GLY A 110 3.14 11.51 19.41
CA GLY A 110 3.44 10.86 20.69
C GLY A 110 2.74 9.52 20.90
N MET A 111 2.32 8.85 19.83
CA MET A 111 1.69 7.53 19.87
C MET A 111 2.65 6.40 20.21
N SER A 112 2.12 5.27 20.67
CA SER A 112 2.89 4.04 20.82
C SER A 112 3.20 3.41 19.46
N GLU A 113 4.26 2.60 19.40
CA GLU A 113 4.58 1.84 18.18
C GLU A 113 3.47 0.82 17.84
N ALA A 114 2.85 0.21 18.85
CA ALA A 114 1.74 -0.71 18.66
C ALA A 114 0.53 -0.03 18.00
N ASP A 115 0.17 1.19 18.42
CA ASP A 115 -0.89 1.96 17.77
C ASP A 115 -0.54 2.28 16.32
N ALA A 116 0.72 2.66 16.03
CA ALA A 116 1.15 2.90 14.66
C ALA A 116 1.03 1.65 13.78
N VAL A 117 1.38 0.46 14.31
CA VAL A 117 1.20 -0.83 13.62
C VAL A 117 -0.27 -1.11 13.34
N ASP A 118 -1.15 -0.91 14.32
CA ASP A 118 -2.59 -1.10 14.16
C ASP A 118 -3.19 -0.12 13.14
N MET A 119 -2.78 1.16 13.16
CA MET A 119 -3.19 2.15 12.15
C MET A 119 -2.79 1.70 10.74
N VAL A 120 -1.56 1.20 10.55
CA VAL A 120 -1.12 0.68 9.25
C VAL A 120 -1.95 -0.54 8.86
N ALA A 121 -2.31 -1.42 9.79
CA ALA A 121 -3.18 -2.55 9.52
C ALA A 121 -4.56 -2.08 9.01
N TYR A 122 -5.12 -1.02 9.59
CA TYR A 122 -6.34 -0.40 9.08
C TYR A 122 -6.16 0.17 7.66
N LEU A 123 -5.12 0.98 7.44
CA LEU A 123 -4.87 1.64 6.16
C LEU A 123 -4.61 0.67 5.00
N TYR A 124 -4.11 -0.53 5.29
CA TYR A 124 -3.92 -1.60 4.31
C TYR A 124 -5.18 -2.43 4.03
N ASN A 125 -6.18 -2.41 4.93
CA ASN A 125 -7.41 -3.21 4.81
C ASN A 125 -8.67 -2.38 4.48
N MET A 126 -8.60 -1.06 4.58
CA MET A 126 -9.73 -0.18 4.31
C MET A 126 -10.12 -0.17 2.82
N LYS A 127 -11.43 -0.15 2.54
CA LYS A 127 -11.95 -0.09 1.17
C LYS A 127 -11.91 1.34 0.64
N GLN A 128 -11.46 1.50 -0.60
CA GLN A 128 -11.57 2.74 -1.36
C GLN A 128 -13.05 2.90 -1.77
N ARG A 129 -13.76 3.86 -1.20
CA ARG A 129 -15.13 4.20 -1.65
C ARG A 129 -15.12 5.64 -2.14
#